data_AF-A0AA37HBE5-F1
#
_entry.id   AF-A0AA37HBE5-F1
#
_cell.length_a   1.000
_cell.length_b   1.000
_cell.length_c   1.000
_cell.angle_alpha   90.00
_cell.angle_beta   90.00
_cell.angle_gamma   90.00
#
_symmetry.space_group_name_H-M   'P 1'
#
loop_
_entity.id
_entity.type
_entity.pdbx_description
1 polymer ?
#
loop_
_entity_poly.entity_id
_entity_poly.type
_entity_poly.pdbx_seq_one_letter_code
_entity_poly.pdbx_strand_id
1 'polypeptide(L)' 'MTSSAQWQRTLDAVLELAEDIARISPDCADRAMQIVRLIRACDPPVRRVGDLDGDDGLEEMEFGIGPLHRSKTSDA' A
#
# COMPACT_ATOMS: atom_id res chain seq x y z
N MET A 1 3.78 0.35 5.54
CA MET A 1 4.14 -0.07 4.17
C MET A 1 2.83 -0.13 3.40
N THR A 2 2.66 0.64 2.33
CA THR A 2 1.46 0.57 1.49
C THR A 2 1.59 -0.63 0.55
N SER A 3 0.58 -1.49 0.49
CA SER A 3 0.56 -2.59 -0.50
C SER A 3 0.23 -2.01 -1.88
N SER A 4 0.66 -2.68 -2.96
CA SER A 4 0.36 -2.22 -4.32
C SER A 4 -1.15 -2.15 -4.60
N ALA A 5 -1.97 -2.97 -3.95
CA ALA A 5 -3.42 -2.91 -4.04
C ALA A 5 -4.01 -1.70 -3.30
N GLN A 6 -3.40 -1.30 -2.18
CA GLN A 6 -3.77 -0.07 -1.48
C GLN A 6 -3.37 1.16 -2.30
N TRP A 7 -2.20 1.13 -2.94
CA TRP A 7 -1.73 2.19 -3.84
C TRP A 7 -2.69 2.43 -5.01
N GLN A 8 -3.12 1.36 -5.69
CA GLN A 8 -4.06 1.48 -6.80
C GLN A 8 -5.38 2.09 -6.35
N ARG A 9 -5.95 1.63 -5.22
CA ARG A 9 -7.17 2.23 -4.63
C ARG A 9 -7.00 3.71 -4.30
N THR A 10 -5.84 4.12 -3.81
CA THR A 10 -5.55 5.54 -3.55
C THR A 10 -5.49 6.33 -4.86
N LEU A 11 -4.84 5.80 -5.90
CA LEU A 11 -4.77 6.46 -7.21
C LEU A 11 -6.17 6.63 -7.83
N ASP A 12 -7.01 5.62 -7.74
CA ASP A 12 -8.39 5.66 -8.26
C ASP A 12 -9.23 6.71 -7.53
N ALA A 13 -9.14 6.78 -6.20
CA ALA A 13 -9.81 7.81 -5.40
C ALA A 13 -9.33 9.23 -5.73
N VAL A 14 -8.03 9.41 -6.00
CA VAL A 14 -7.49 10.72 -6.40
C VAL A 14 -7.96 11.13 -7.80
N LEU A 15 -8.09 10.16 -8.72
CA LEU A 15 -8.66 10.42 -10.05
C LEU A 15 -10.11 10.89 -9.96
N GLU A 16 -10.94 10.20 -9.17
CA GLU A 16 -12.34 10.59 -8.95
C GLU A 16 -12.45 12.02 -8.40
N LEU A 17 -11.64 12.36 -7.39
CA LEU A 17 -11.59 13.73 -6.85
C LEU A 17 -11.14 14.76 -7.89
N ALA A 18 -10.18 14.42 -8.75
CA ALA A 18 -9.71 15.32 -9.79
C ALA A 18 -10.79 15.59 -10.85
N GLU A 19 -11.57 14.58 -11.21
CA GLU A 19 -12.71 14.69 -12.13
C GLU A 19 -13.84 15.54 -11.52
N ASP A 20 -14.13 15.36 -10.24
CA ASP A 20 -15.11 16.17 -9.53
C ASP A 20 -14.68 17.64 -9.42
N ILE A 21 -13.40 17.90 -9.13
CA ILE A 21 -12.84 19.26 -9.16
C ILE A 21 -12.99 19.87 -10.55
N ALA A 22 -12.66 19.13 -11.61
CA ALA A 22 -12.77 19.62 -12.99
C ALA A 22 -14.22 19.96 -13.39
N ARG A 23 -15.19 19.21 -12.86
CA ARG A 23 -16.63 19.45 -13.06
C ARG A 23 -17.10 20.73 -12.37
N ILE A 24 -16.62 21.00 -11.16
CA ILE A 24 -17.03 22.15 -10.35
C ILE A 24 -16.27 23.42 -10.78
N SER A 25 -14.98 23.29 -11.08
CA SER A 25 -14.09 24.39 -11.44
C SER A 25 -13.17 23.98 -12.59
N PRO A 26 -13.51 24.36 -13.84
CA PRO A 26 -12.66 24.04 -15.00
C PRO A 26 -11.27 24.70 -14.88
N ASP A 27 -11.15 25.86 -14.21
CA ASP A 27 -9.88 26.53 -13.95
C ASP A 27 -8.92 25.71 -13.07
N CYS A 28 -9.48 24.83 -12.23
CA CYS A 28 -8.69 23.94 -11.36
C CYS A 28 -8.39 22.59 -12.00
N ALA A 29 -9.07 22.23 -13.10
CA ALA A 29 -8.96 20.91 -13.75
C ALA A 29 -7.51 20.58 -14.14
N ASP A 30 -6.80 21.53 -14.76
CA ASP A 30 -5.41 21.34 -15.18
C ASP A 30 -4.48 21.07 -13.99
N ARG A 31 -4.67 21.80 -12.89
CA ARG A 31 -3.87 21.59 -11.67
C ARG A 31 -4.19 20.25 -11.02
N ALA A 32 -5.46 19.85 -10.97
CA ALA A 32 -5.85 18.54 -10.45
C ALA A 32 -5.24 17.40 -11.28
N MET A 33 -5.25 17.53 -12.61
CA MET A 33 -4.63 16.53 -13.50
C MET A 33 -3.10 16.51 -13.39
N GLN A 34 -2.44 17.65 -13.09
CA GLN A 34 -1.01 17.66 -12.77
C GLN A 34 -0.70 16.84 -11.51
N ILE A 35 -1.53 16.92 -10.46
CA ILE A 35 -1.37 16.12 -9.24
C ILE A 35 -1.45 14.62 -9.54
N VAL A 36 -2.44 14.19 -10.34
CA VAL A 36 -2.57 12.80 -10.78
C VAL A 36 -1.31 12.32 -11.51
N ARG A 37 -0.75 13.15 -12.41
CA ARG A 37 0.49 12.81 -13.14
C ARG A 37 1.68 12.66 -12.20
N LEU A 38 1.81 13.53 -11.21
CA LEU A 38 2.87 13.46 -10.21
C LEU A 38 2.77 12.17 -9.38
N ILE A 39 1.57 11.80 -8.93
CA ILE A 39 1.36 10.56 -8.18
C ILE A 39 1.70 9.34 -9.03
N ARG A 40 1.32 9.32 -10.31
CA ARG A 40 1.68 8.22 -11.23
C ARG A 40 3.18 8.13 -11.52
N ALA A 41 3.91 9.25 -11.43
CA ALA A 41 5.35 9.28 -11.58
C ALA A 41 6.10 8.83 -10.32
N CYS A 42 5.44 8.82 -9.16
CA CYS A 42 5.94 8.14 -7.97
C CYS A 42 5.82 6.63 -8.17
N ASP A 43 6.92 5.91 -7.98
CA ASP A 43 6.91 4.45 -8.13
C ASP A 43 5.87 3.80 -7.21
N PRO A 44 5.04 2.87 -7.71
CA PRO A 44 4.18 2.09 -6.86
C PRO A 44 5.05 1.32 -5.86
N PRO A 45 4.59 1.12 -4.61
CA PRO A 45 5.34 0.38 -3.62
C PRO A 45 5.68 -1.00 -4.19
N VAL A 46 6.97 -1.39 -4.07
CA VAL A 46 7.54 -2.64 -4.61
C VAL A 46 6.56 -3.77 -4.34
N ARG A 47 6.00 -4.35 -5.41
CA ARG A 47 5.23 -5.59 -5.32
C ARG A 47 6.17 -6.62 -4.73
N ARG A 48 6.11 -6.85 -3.42
CA ARG A 48 6.68 -8.08 -2.86
C ARG A 48 5.86 -9.20 -3.47
N VAL A 49 6.47 -9.89 -4.43
CA VAL A 49 5.98 -11.17 -4.96
C VAL A 49 5.81 -12.06 -3.73
N GLY A 50 4.58 -12.20 -3.26
CA GLY A 50 4.26 -12.74 -1.95
C GLY A 50 2.86 -12.34 -1.42
N ASP A 51 2.21 -11.32 -1.98
CA ASP A 51 0.85 -10.90 -1.61
C ASP A 51 -0.24 -11.61 -2.46
N LEU A 52 -0.01 -12.87 -2.81
CA LEU A 52 -1.03 -13.79 -3.32
C LEU A 52 -1.49 -14.66 -2.15
N ASP A 53 -2.33 -14.11 -1.27
CA ASP A 53 -3.35 -14.82 -0.47
C ASP A 53 -3.70 -13.99 0.75
N GLY A 54 -4.98 -13.70 0.90
CA GLY A 54 -5.50 -13.02 2.09
C GLY A 54 -6.98 -12.69 2.03
N ASP A 55 -7.74 -13.43 1.22
CA ASP A 55 -9.19 -13.54 1.35
C ASP A 55 -9.53 -15.03 1.30
N ASP A 56 -9.32 -15.72 2.42
CA ASP A 56 -10.07 -16.92 2.77
C ASP A 56 -10.19 -16.94 4.30
N GLY A 57 -11.41 -16.83 4.78
CA GLY A 57 -11.73 -17.06 6.18
C GLY A 57 -11.59 -18.54 6.53
N LEU A 58 -11.53 -18.79 7.85
CA LEU A 58 -11.73 -20.04 8.59
C LEU A 58 -10.49 -20.62 9.31
N GLU A 59 -10.62 -20.60 10.65
CA GLU A 59 -10.32 -21.66 11.63
C GLU A 59 -8.89 -21.89 12.18
N GLU A 60 -8.84 -21.76 13.52
CA GLU A 60 -8.20 -22.62 14.52
C GLU A 60 -6.66 -22.84 14.53
N MET A 61 -6.05 -22.23 15.55
CA MET A 61 -5.20 -22.88 16.56
C MET A 61 -4.02 -23.75 16.07
N GLU A 62 -2.80 -23.20 16.04
CA GLU A 62 -1.63 -24.00 16.47
C GLU A 62 -0.50 -23.16 17.08
N PHE A 63 -0.04 -23.68 18.21
CA PHE A 63 0.95 -23.17 19.14
C PHE A 63 2.34 -23.63 18.65
N GLY A 64 3.28 -22.71 18.38
CA GLY A 64 4.59 -23.07 17.82
C GLY A 64 5.75 -22.23 18.33
N ILE A 65 6.24 -22.57 19.52
CA ILE A 65 7.46 -22.02 20.13
C ILE A 65 8.67 -22.39 19.24
N GLY A 66 9.33 -21.40 18.64
CA GLY A 66 10.61 -21.57 17.93
C GLY A 66 11.81 -21.52 18.89
N PRO A 67 12.91 -22.27 18.64
CA PRO A 67 13.99 -22.44 19.61
C PRO A 67 14.82 -21.16 19.74
N LEU A 68 14.79 -20.54 20.92
CA LEU A 68 15.70 -19.46 21.29
C LEU A 68 17.14 -20.00 21.36
N HIS A 69 17.93 -19.68 20.33
CA HIS A 69 19.35 -19.95 20.27
C HIS A 69 20.06 -19.38 21.50
N ARG A 70 20.56 -20.28 22.34
CA ARG A 70 21.42 -20.02 23.49
C ARG A 70 22.79 -19.52 23.00
N SER A 71 23.06 -18.23 23.14
CA SER A 71 24.41 -17.67 23.02
C SER A 71 24.97 -17.41 24.41
N LYS A 72 25.98 -18.19 24.80
CA LYS A 72 26.84 -17.95 25.97
C LYS A 72 27.87 -16.87 25.59
N THR A 73 27.94 -15.80 26.37
CA THR A 73 29.10 -14.88 26.50
C THR A 73 29.03 -14.40 27.96
N SER A 74 29.61 -15.09 28.93
CA SER A 74 31.02 -15.02 29.40
C SER A 74 31.55 -13.59 29.58
N ASP A 75 31.48 -13.17 30.84
CA ASP A 75 32.44 -12.40 31.64
C ASP A 75 32.95 -11.03 31.16
N ALA A 76 32.57 -9.99 31.93
CA ALA A 76 33.42 -8.88 32.38
C ALA A 76 32.78 -8.21 33.60
#